data_AF-A0A2U3EUI4-F1
#
_entry.id   AF-A0A2U3EUI4-F1
#
_cell.length_a   1.000
_cell.length_b   1.000
_cell.length_c   1.000
_cell.angle_alpha   90.00
_cell.angle_beta   90.00
_cell.angle_gamma   90.00
#
_symmetry.space_group_name_H-M   'P 1'
#
loop_
_entity.id
_entity.type
_entity.pdbx_description
1 polymer ?
#
loop_
_entity_poly.entity_id
_entity_poly.type
_entity_poly.pdbx_seq_one_letter_code
_entity_poly.pdbx_strand_id
1 'polypeptide(L)'
;MARYACLAAEKGARALRINGGINLAFGVIGVVAALVVSPWGLSKHPVWTSVELYKVFCAVVAFLIWTAVGWFTFRQSQQRWWLAALCPAGLALLIGFAIPNLVVDSKQPQSLVDTVREPLQESRFVLANNVGVAAGLAWELKRNDITMFDQSGELRYGLDYPDAKDRYVDKDDFAQWLAEHRQQGRVSLVILLSKHDEIARANLPKPDSLYIQGRLALLEYLPK
;
A
#
# COMPACT_ATOMS: atom_id res chain seq x y z
N MET A 1 -28.83 51.68 -13.60
CA MET A 1 -27.50 51.15 -13.97
C MET A 1 -26.53 51.13 -12.78
N ALA A 2 -26.23 52.25 -12.10
CA ALA A 2 -25.26 52.30 -10.99
C ALA A 2 -25.57 51.36 -9.80
N ARG A 3 -26.83 51.27 -9.35
CA ARG A 3 -27.24 50.37 -8.25
C ARG A 3 -27.00 48.88 -8.56
N TYR A 4 -27.17 48.48 -9.82
CA TYR A 4 -26.89 47.10 -10.25
C TYR A 4 -25.40 46.80 -10.25
N ALA A 5 -24.56 47.75 -10.65
CA ALA A 5 -23.10 47.61 -10.61
C ALA A 5 -22.57 47.48 -9.17
N CYS A 6 -23.08 48.28 -8.23
CA CYS A 6 -22.70 48.17 -6.81
C CYS A 6 -23.09 46.82 -6.20
N LEU A 7 -24.32 46.33 -6.47
CA LEU A 7 -24.78 45.03 -6.00
C LEU A 7 -23.97 43.86 -6.58
N ALA A 8 -23.58 43.95 -7.86
CA ALA A 8 -22.74 42.96 -8.51
C ALA A 8 -21.31 42.94 -7.90
N ALA A 9 -20.73 44.11 -7.64
CA ALA A 9 -19.42 44.23 -7.01
C ALA A 9 -19.43 43.69 -5.56
N GLU A 10 -20.47 43.98 -4.78
CA GLU A 10 -20.63 43.48 -3.41
C GLU A 10 -20.81 41.95 -3.37
N LYS A 11 -21.64 41.40 -4.27
CA LYS A 11 -21.81 39.95 -4.42
C LYS A 11 -20.51 39.27 -4.86
N GLY A 12 -19.77 39.87 -5.79
CA GLY A 12 -18.46 39.37 -6.23
C GLY A 12 -17.45 39.35 -5.10
N ALA A 13 -17.33 40.44 -4.35
CA ALA A 13 -16.45 40.52 -3.18
C ALA A 13 -16.79 39.47 -2.11
N ARG A 14 -18.08 39.26 -1.85
CA ARG A 14 -18.55 38.23 -0.91
C ARG A 14 -18.20 36.83 -1.40
N ALA A 15 -18.40 36.53 -2.68
CA ALA A 15 -18.06 35.24 -3.27
C ALA A 15 -16.55 34.93 -3.17
N LEU A 16 -15.70 35.92 -3.45
CA LEU A 16 -14.24 35.78 -3.33
C LEU A 16 -13.80 35.49 -1.90
N ARG A 17 -14.43 36.13 -0.91
CA ARG A 17 -14.17 35.89 0.51
C ARG A 17 -14.64 34.51 0.95
N ILE A 18 -15.79 34.03 0.47
CA ILE A 18 -16.26 32.66 0.72
C ILE A 18 -15.27 31.65 0.15
N ASN A 19 -14.80 31.84 -1.09
CA ASN A 19 -13.82 30.96 -1.72
C ASN A 19 -12.51 30.87 -0.93
N GLY A 20 -11.97 32.02 -0.49
CA GLY A 20 -10.79 32.04 0.38
C GLY A 20 -11.03 31.29 1.71
N GLY A 21 -12.22 31.44 2.30
CA GLY A 21 -12.61 30.74 3.52
C GLY A 21 -12.70 29.22 3.34
N ILE A 22 -13.27 28.75 2.23
CA ILE A 22 -13.33 27.32 1.87
C ILE A 22 -11.92 26.76 1.71
N ASN A 23 -11.05 27.44 0.96
CA ASN A 23 -9.67 26.98 0.76
C ASN A 23 -8.87 26.95 2.06
N LEU A 24 -9.04 27.95 2.92
CA LEU A 24 -8.45 27.98 4.25
C LEU A 24 -8.92 26.78 5.08
N ALA A 25 -10.23 26.55 5.14
CA ALA A 25 -10.81 25.44 5.89
C ALA A 25 -10.30 24.09 5.36
N PHE A 26 -10.27 23.91 4.05
CA PHE A 26 -9.77 22.69 3.41
C PHE A 26 -8.30 22.42 3.76
N GLY A 27 -7.44 23.45 3.69
CA GLY A 27 -6.04 23.34 4.08
C GLY A 27 -5.88 22.94 5.56
N VAL A 28 -6.60 23.61 6.47
CA VAL A 28 -6.54 23.31 7.91
C VAL A 28 -7.01 21.89 8.19
N ILE A 29 -8.14 21.47 7.61
CA ILE A 29 -8.66 20.10 7.75
C ILE A 29 -7.63 19.10 7.23
N GLY A 30 -6.98 19.38 6.11
CA GLY A 30 -5.93 18.53 5.55
C GLY A 30 -4.72 18.36 6.48
N VAL A 31 -4.23 19.47 7.09
CA VAL A 31 -3.15 19.41 8.10
C VAL A 31 -3.57 18.56 9.30
N VAL A 32 -4.76 18.82 9.86
CA VAL A 32 -5.26 18.08 11.02
C VAL A 32 -5.43 16.60 10.68
N ALA A 33 -6.02 16.27 9.54
CA ALA A 33 -6.20 14.90 9.09
C ALA A 33 -4.84 14.19 8.95
N ALA A 34 -3.85 14.82 8.29
CA ALA A 34 -2.51 14.27 8.13
C ALA A 34 -1.83 13.97 9.48
N LEU A 35 -1.98 14.85 10.48
CA LEU A 35 -1.45 14.65 11.82
C LEU A 35 -2.20 13.56 12.60
N VAL A 36 -3.53 13.51 12.51
CA VAL A 36 -4.36 12.50 13.20
C VAL A 36 -4.07 11.09 12.71
N VAL A 37 -3.82 10.91 11.42
CA VAL A 37 -3.50 9.61 10.82
C VAL A 37 -1.99 9.33 10.73
N SER A 38 -1.15 10.21 11.29
CA SER A 38 0.30 10.02 11.41
C SER A 38 0.64 8.94 12.45
N PRO A 39 1.88 8.41 12.48
CA PRO A 39 2.30 7.36 13.42
C PRO A 39 2.13 7.73 14.89
N TRP A 40 2.15 9.02 15.21
CA TRP A 40 1.98 9.55 16.57
C TRP A 40 0.62 10.22 16.78
N GLY A 41 -0.25 10.13 15.78
CA GLY A 41 -1.59 10.67 15.83
C GLY A 41 -2.53 9.85 16.71
N LEU A 42 -3.78 10.29 16.78
CA LEU A 42 -4.82 9.66 17.60
C LEU A 42 -5.42 8.40 16.94
N SER A 43 -5.06 8.09 15.69
CA SER A 43 -5.58 6.92 15.00
C SER A 43 -5.02 5.62 15.57
N LYS A 44 -5.91 4.64 15.81
CA LYS A 44 -5.52 3.26 16.18
C LYS A 44 -4.77 2.54 15.05
N HIS A 45 -5.00 2.96 13.81
CA HIS A 45 -4.34 2.43 12.62
C HIS A 45 -3.75 3.61 11.84
N PRO A 46 -2.49 4.00 12.13
CA PRO A 46 -1.84 5.08 11.40
C PRO A 46 -1.65 4.68 9.93
N VAL A 47 -1.80 5.66 9.04
CA VAL A 47 -1.73 5.44 7.59
C VAL A 47 -0.28 5.40 7.10
N TRP A 48 0.60 6.18 7.73
CA TRP A 48 2.05 6.10 7.57
C TRP A 48 2.67 5.32 8.72
N THR A 49 3.81 4.68 8.45
CA THR A 49 4.62 4.01 9.48
C THR A 49 5.62 4.97 10.13
N SER A 50 6.16 4.62 11.30
CA SER A 50 7.13 5.46 12.03
C SER A 50 8.45 5.72 11.28
N VAL A 51 8.75 4.96 10.22
CA VAL A 51 9.91 5.18 9.35
C VAL A 51 9.62 6.10 8.16
N GLU A 52 8.33 6.39 7.89
CA GLU A 52 7.86 7.22 6.76
C GLU A 52 7.57 8.68 7.15
N LEU A 53 8.23 9.18 8.20
CA LEU A 53 7.97 10.52 8.73
C LEU A 53 8.18 11.64 7.74
N TYR A 54 9.13 11.46 6.80
CA TYR A 54 9.35 12.41 5.73
C TYR A 54 8.10 12.57 4.83
N LYS A 55 7.30 11.51 4.64
CA LYS A 55 6.05 11.55 3.86
C LYS A 55 4.95 12.30 4.58
N VAL A 56 4.85 12.10 5.90
CA VAL A 56 3.96 12.87 6.78
C VAL A 56 4.32 14.36 6.69
N PHE A 57 5.62 14.67 6.76
CA PHE A 57 6.12 16.04 6.59
C PHE A 57 5.74 16.62 5.23
N CYS A 58 5.91 15.88 4.12
CA CYS A 58 5.48 16.32 2.79
C CYS A 58 3.97 16.60 2.73
N ALA A 59 3.13 15.73 3.32
CA ALA A 59 1.68 15.93 3.37
C ALA A 59 1.30 17.19 4.15
N VAL A 60 1.89 17.38 5.34
CA VAL A 60 1.66 18.56 6.18
C VAL A 60 2.11 19.83 5.48
N VAL A 61 3.30 19.86 4.87
CA VAL A 61 3.79 21.01 4.10
C VAL A 61 2.86 21.33 2.94
N ALA A 62 2.37 20.33 2.21
CA ALA A 62 1.45 20.55 1.10
C ALA A 62 0.16 21.25 1.54
N PHE A 63 -0.45 20.81 2.65
CA PHE A 63 -1.65 21.42 3.20
C PHE A 63 -1.37 22.74 3.94
N LEU A 64 -0.17 22.96 4.47
CA LEU A 64 0.25 24.26 5.02
C LEU A 64 0.38 25.31 3.91
N ILE A 65 0.93 24.95 2.75
CA ILE A 65 0.96 25.81 1.56
C ILE A 65 -0.48 26.17 1.16
N TRP A 66 -1.37 25.18 1.09
CA TRP A 66 -2.79 25.41 0.79
C TRP A 66 -3.44 26.36 1.81
N THR A 67 -3.21 26.13 3.10
CA THR A 67 -3.71 26.95 4.21
C THR A 67 -3.21 28.39 4.11
N ALA A 68 -1.93 28.59 3.85
CA ALA A 68 -1.33 29.92 3.72
C ALA A 68 -1.94 30.69 2.54
N VAL A 69 -2.05 30.06 1.37
CA VAL A 69 -2.67 30.69 0.19
C VAL A 69 -4.16 30.97 0.44
N GLY A 70 -4.88 30.04 1.08
CA GLY A 70 -6.28 30.22 1.51
C GLY A 70 -6.43 31.40 2.49
N TRP A 71 -5.52 31.55 3.45
CA TRP A 71 -5.51 32.67 4.39
C TRP A 71 -5.25 34.02 3.71
N PHE A 72 -4.24 34.08 2.82
CA PHE A 72 -3.93 35.29 2.07
C PHE A 72 -5.08 35.73 1.16
N THR A 73 -5.70 34.77 0.47
CA THR A 73 -6.88 35.03 -0.39
C THR A 73 -8.11 35.39 0.43
N PHE A 74 -8.28 34.85 1.64
CA PHE A 74 -9.37 35.24 2.54
C PHE A 74 -9.22 36.68 3.04
N ARG A 75 -8.02 37.07 3.52
CA ARG A 75 -7.75 38.43 4.02
C ARG A 75 -7.78 39.50 2.93
N GLN A 76 -7.29 39.19 1.72
CA GLN A 76 -7.18 40.14 0.61
C GLN A 76 -8.01 39.70 -0.60
N SER A 77 -9.23 39.22 -0.34
CA SER A 77 -10.11 38.61 -1.33
C SER A 77 -10.36 39.45 -2.58
N GLN A 78 -10.47 40.77 -2.47
CA GLN A 78 -10.68 41.62 -3.65
C GLN A 78 -9.40 41.87 -4.48
N GLN A 79 -8.22 41.89 -3.86
CA GLN A 79 -6.96 42.25 -4.53
C GLN A 79 -6.17 41.04 -5.03
N ARG A 80 -6.31 39.89 -4.35
CA ARG A 80 -5.46 38.71 -4.56
C ARG A 80 -6.24 37.43 -4.85
N TRP A 81 -7.48 37.54 -5.35
CA TRP A 81 -8.32 36.38 -5.64
C TRP A 81 -7.67 35.36 -6.59
N TRP A 82 -6.84 35.82 -7.52
CA TRP A 82 -6.14 34.97 -8.49
C TRP A 82 -5.16 33.98 -7.82
N LEU A 83 -4.65 34.29 -6.63
CA LEU A 83 -3.79 33.38 -5.86
C LEU A 83 -4.53 32.10 -5.44
N ALA A 84 -5.86 32.10 -5.39
CA ALA A 84 -6.63 30.90 -5.05
C ALA A 84 -6.36 29.74 -6.03
N ALA A 85 -5.95 30.03 -7.27
CA ALA A 85 -5.55 28.99 -8.23
C ALA A 85 -4.26 28.26 -7.82
N LEU A 86 -3.43 28.85 -6.94
CA LEU A 86 -2.20 28.24 -6.41
C LEU A 86 -2.44 27.39 -5.17
N CYS A 87 -3.64 27.38 -4.59
CA CYS A 87 -3.98 26.50 -3.47
C CYS A 87 -3.56 25.02 -3.69
N PRO A 88 -3.86 24.38 -4.84
CA PRO A 88 -3.44 23.01 -5.11
C PRO A 88 -1.96 22.83 -5.46
N ALA A 89 -1.16 23.90 -5.61
CA ALA A 89 0.23 23.78 -6.02
C ALA A 89 1.07 22.95 -5.02
N GLY A 90 0.82 23.11 -3.71
CA GLY A 90 1.47 22.31 -2.68
C GLY A 90 1.20 20.81 -2.86
N LEU A 91 -0.06 20.42 -3.10
CA LEU A 91 -0.40 19.03 -3.38
C LEU A 91 0.21 18.56 -4.71
N ALA A 92 0.10 19.34 -5.78
CA ALA A 92 0.61 18.96 -7.10
C ALA A 92 2.11 18.62 -7.07
N LEU A 93 2.90 19.35 -6.27
CA LEU A 93 4.33 19.15 -6.14
C LEU A 93 4.73 18.04 -5.17
N LEU A 94 3.95 17.83 -4.11
CA LEU A 94 4.35 16.98 -2.98
C LEU A 94 3.56 15.67 -2.86
N ILE A 95 2.45 15.52 -3.58
CA ILE A 95 1.57 14.35 -3.41
C ILE A 95 2.30 13.03 -3.68
N GLY A 96 3.16 12.97 -4.70
CA GLY A 96 3.93 11.77 -5.02
C GLY A 96 4.87 11.31 -3.90
N PHE A 97 5.40 12.26 -3.11
CA PHE A 97 6.25 11.96 -1.95
C PHE A 97 5.45 11.71 -0.68
N ALA A 98 4.20 12.16 -0.63
CA ALA A 98 3.31 12.00 0.51
C ALA A 98 2.57 10.65 0.52
N ILE A 99 2.52 9.90 -0.61
CA ILE A 99 1.76 8.65 -0.70
C ILE A 99 2.32 7.61 0.30
N PRO A 100 1.51 7.11 1.25
CA PRO A 100 1.93 6.09 2.20
C PRO A 100 2.24 4.75 1.51
N ASN A 101 3.27 4.04 1.96
CA ASN A 101 3.59 2.71 1.45
C ASN A 101 2.42 1.76 1.65
N LEU A 102 1.66 1.83 2.75
CA LEU A 102 0.49 0.98 2.94
C LEU A 102 -0.54 1.09 1.79
N VAL A 103 -0.68 2.29 1.20
CA VAL A 103 -1.56 2.52 0.04
C VAL A 103 -0.92 1.98 -1.24
N VAL A 104 0.37 2.24 -1.44
CA VAL A 104 1.15 1.74 -2.59
C VAL A 104 1.15 0.20 -2.59
N ASP A 105 1.51 -0.41 -1.47
CA ASP A 105 1.65 -1.85 -1.26
C ASP A 105 0.30 -2.57 -1.34
N SER A 106 -0.80 -1.89 -0.99
CA SER A 106 -2.14 -2.45 -1.21
C SER A 106 -2.54 -2.54 -2.69
N LYS A 107 -1.81 -1.83 -3.57
CA LYS A 107 -2.06 -1.73 -5.02
C LYS A 107 -0.92 -2.28 -5.88
N GLN A 108 0.27 -2.52 -5.31
CA GLN A 108 1.45 -3.03 -5.98
C GLN A 108 2.06 -4.19 -5.18
N PRO A 109 2.13 -5.42 -5.74
CA PRO A 109 2.82 -6.55 -5.12
C PRO A 109 4.35 -6.38 -4.96
N GLN A 110 4.94 -5.32 -5.52
CA GLN A 110 6.39 -5.11 -5.61
C GLN A 110 7.08 -4.89 -4.25
N SER A 111 6.38 -4.32 -3.25
CA SER A 111 6.92 -4.16 -1.88
C SER A 111 7.16 -5.50 -1.17
N LEU A 112 6.36 -6.53 -1.50
CA LEU A 112 6.60 -7.88 -0.99
C LEU A 112 7.92 -8.40 -1.54
N VAL A 113 8.13 -8.21 -2.84
CA VAL A 113 9.30 -8.70 -3.57
C VAL A 113 10.57 -8.08 -3.01
N ASP A 114 10.65 -6.78 -2.76
CA ASP A 114 11.93 -6.17 -2.38
C ASP A 114 12.56 -6.75 -1.10
N THR A 115 11.75 -7.21 -0.13
CA THR A 115 12.28 -7.83 1.10
C THR A 115 12.42 -9.35 1.01
N VAL A 116 11.53 -10.04 0.28
CA VAL A 116 11.57 -11.51 0.17
C VAL A 116 12.31 -12.02 -1.08
N ARG A 117 12.70 -11.14 -2.00
CA ARG A 117 13.29 -11.51 -3.30
C ARG A 117 14.60 -12.24 -3.15
N GLU A 118 15.54 -11.75 -2.35
CA GLU A 118 16.82 -12.45 -2.16
C GLU A 118 16.62 -13.85 -1.56
N PRO A 119 15.89 -14.02 -0.43
CA PRO A 119 15.60 -15.35 0.11
C PRO A 119 14.89 -16.29 -0.88
N LEU A 120 13.95 -15.76 -1.68
CA LEU A 120 13.21 -16.54 -2.67
C LEU A 120 14.02 -16.86 -3.94
N GLN A 121 14.96 -16.02 -4.34
CA GLN A 121 15.86 -16.29 -5.46
C GLN A 121 16.82 -17.43 -5.15
N GLU A 122 17.32 -17.51 -3.91
CA GLU A 122 18.18 -18.60 -3.45
C GLU A 122 17.42 -19.91 -3.17
N SER A 123 16.10 -19.83 -3.01
CA SER A 123 15.29 -21.00 -2.69
C SER A 123 15.18 -21.95 -3.87
N ARG A 124 15.46 -23.24 -3.67
CA ARG A 124 15.31 -24.25 -4.71
C ARG A 124 13.84 -24.40 -5.09
N PHE A 125 12.96 -24.43 -4.09
CA PHE A 125 11.52 -24.55 -4.28
C PHE A 125 10.79 -23.33 -3.70
N VAL A 126 9.87 -22.77 -4.48
CA VAL A 126 9.03 -21.65 -4.06
C VAL A 126 7.57 -22.03 -4.23
N LEU A 127 6.80 -21.95 -3.14
CA LEU A 127 5.39 -22.30 -3.10
C LEU A 127 4.54 -21.07 -2.79
N ALA A 128 3.33 -21.01 -3.34
CA ALA A 128 2.37 -19.94 -3.04
C ALA A 128 0.93 -20.46 -2.95
N ASN A 129 0.15 -19.91 -2.02
CA ASN A 129 -1.26 -20.29 -1.81
C ASN A 129 -2.28 -19.40 -2.55
N ASN A 130 -1.82 -18.56 -3.49
CA ASN A 130 -2.69 -17.65 -4.22
C ASN A 130 -2.15 -17.42 -5.63
N VAL A 131 -3.05 -17.49 -6.63
CA VAL A 131 -2.70 -17.36 -8.05
C VAL A 131 -2.06 -16.00 -8.36
N GLY A 132 -2.61 -14.91 -7.82
CA GLY A 132 -2.07 -13.57 -8.03
C GLY A 132 -0.69 -13.38 -7.41
N VAL A 133 -0.47 -13.96 -6.22
CA VAL A 133 0.86 -13.96 -5.57
C VAL A 133 1.84 -14.82 -6.37
N ALA A 134 1.46 -16.03 -6.77
CA ALA A 134 2.30 -16.92 -7.57
C ALA A 134 2.72 -16.26 -8.90
N ALA A 135 1.78 -15.63 -9.60
CA ALA A 135 2.05 -14.90 -10.85
C ALA A 135 2.98 -13.70 -10.62
N GLY A 136 2.75 -12.93 -9.55
CA GLY A 136 3.62 -11.82 -9.16
C GLY A 136 5.05 -12.28 -8.84
N LEU A 137 5.20 -13.36 -8.07
CA LEU A 137 6.49 -13.96 -7.76
C LEU A 137 7.19 -14.48 -9.03
N ALA A 138 6.47 -15.17 -9.91
CA ALA A 138 7.01 -15.66 -11.18
C ALA A 138 7.57 -14.53 -12.04
N TRP A 139 6.82 -13.43 -12.17
CA TRP A 139 7.23 -12.25 -12.91
C TRP A 139 8.47 -11.59 -12.32
N GLU A 140 8.45 -11.30 -11.02
CA GLU A 140 9.48 -10.52 -10.34
C GLU A 140 10.78 -11.30 -10.09
N LEU A 141 10.66 -12.59 -9.77
CA LEU A 141 11.82 -13.49 -9.64
C LEU A 141 12.36 -13.95 -10.99
N LYS A 142 11.63 -13.70 -12.09
CA LYS A 142 11.90 -14.23 -13.44
C LYS A 142 12.00 -15.76 -13.44
N ARG A 143 11.07 -16.40 -12.75
CA ARG A 143 11.02 -17.85 -12.52
C ARG A 143 9.70 -18.42 -13.03
N ASN A 144 9.75 -19.63 -13.57
CA ASN A 144 8.59 -20.32 -14.11
C ASN A 144 8.25 -21.60 -13.32
N ASP A 145 8.89 -21.82 -12.17
CA ASP A 145 8.82 -23.01 -11.33
C ASP A 145 8.21 -22.72 -9.95
N ILE A 146 7.25 -21.80 -9.91
CA ILE A 146 6.45 -21.54 -8.71
C ILE A 146 5.38 -22.62 -8.58
N THR A 147 5.39 -23.34 -7.46
CA THR A 147 4.45 -24.41 -7.15
C THR A 147 3.26 -23.86 -6.37
N MET A 148 2.04 -24.28 -6.73
CA MET A 148 0.84 -23.91 -6.00
C MET A 148 0.69 -24.76 -4.73
N PHE A 149 0.27 -24.14 -3.63
CA PHE A 149 0.05 -24.81 -2.34
C PHE A 149 -1.41 -24.64 -1.89
N ASP A 150 -2.11 -25.75 -1.60
CA ASP A 150 -3.46 -25.84 -0.98
C ASP A 150 -4.64 -25.18 -1.76
N GLN A 151 -4.41 -24.06 -2.43
CA GLN A 151 -5.41 -23.33 -3.19
C GLN A 151 -5.06 -23.33 -4.68
N SER A 152 -5.81 -24.12 -5.46
CA SER A 152 -5.76 -24.11 -6.92
C SER A 152 -6.60 -22.99 -7.55
N GLY A 153 -7.62 -22.48 -6.85
CA GLY A 153 -8.42 -21.32 -7.27
C GLY A 153 -8.80 -21.32 -8.76
N GLU A 154 -8.45 -20.24 -9.47
CA GLU A 154 -8.66 -20.04 -10.91
C GLU A 154 -7.77 -20.92 -11.82
N LEU A 155 -6.68 -21.51 -11.29
CA LEU A 155 -5.76 -22.37 -12.03
C LEU A 155 -6.19 -23.84 -12.05
N ARG A 156 -7.30 -24.20 -11.42
CA ARG A 156 -7.76 -25.59 -11.31
C ARG A 156 -7.87 -26.30 -12.66
N TYR A 157 -8.33 -25.59 -13.69
CA TYR A 157 -8.42 -26.13 -15.06
C TYR A 157 -7.04 -26.41 -15.71
N GLY A 158 -6.01 -25.64 -15.34
CA GLY A 158 -4.65 -25.83 -15.84
C GLY A 158 -3.86 -26.91 -15.09
N LEU A 159 -4.19 -27.14 -13.81
CA LEU A 159 -3.52 -28.14 -12.97
C LEU A 159 -3.94 -29.59 -13.29
N ASP A 160 -5.08 -29.79 -13.95
CA ASP A 160 -5.55 -31.12 -14.40
C ASP A 160 -4.75 -31.66 -15.60
N TYR A 161 -3.93 -30.82 -16.24
CA TYR A 161 -3.07 -31.27 -17.34
C TYR A 161 -1.85 -32.08 -16.82
N PRO A 162 -1.38 -33.09 -17.57
CA PRO A 162 -0.31 -33.99 -17.11
C PRO A 162 1.02 -33.31 -16.77
N ASP A 163 1.30 -32.17 -17.41
CA ASP A 163 2.49 -31.34 -17.24
C ASP A 163 2.43 -30.42 -16.00
N ALA A 164 1.26 -30.27 -15.39
CA ALA A 164 1.06 -29.42 -14.21
C ALA A 164 0.96 -30.20 -12.88
N LYS A 165 0.97 -31.54 -12.92
CA LYS A 165 0.88 -32.39 -11.72
C LYS A 165 2.01 -32.15 -10.72
N ASP A 166 3.22 -31.83 -11.19
CA ASP A 166 4.37 -31.53 -10.32
C ASP A 166 4.35 -30.09 -9.77
N ARG A 167 3.34 -29.29 -10.15
CA ARG A 167 3.22 -27.85 -9.80
C ARG A 167 2.14 -27.56 -8.77
N TYR A 168 1.63 -28.58 -8.08
CA TYR A 168 0.69 -28.43 -6.98
C TYR A 168 1.07 -29.34 -5.81
N VAL A 169 0.99 -28.80 -4.59
CA VAL A 169 1.17 -29.55 -3.34
C VAL A 169 -0.03 -29.30 -2.45
N ASP A 170 -0.70 -30.37 -2.06
CA ASP A 170 -1.80 -30.30 -1.11
C ASP A 170 -1.28 -30.06 0.31
N LYS A 171 -2.09 -29.42 1.14
CA LYS A 171 -1.72 -29.13 2.53
C LYS A 171 -1.53 -30.40 3.35
N ASP A 172 -2.34 -31.42 3.13
CA ASP A 172 -2.26 -32.67 3.89
C ASP A 172 -0.97 -33.46 3.54
N ASP A 173 -0.53 -33.36 2.28
CA ASP A 173 0.69 -34.01 1.78
C ASP A 173 1.97 -33.18 2.00
N PHE A 174 1.83 -31.89 2.33
CA PHE A 174 2.94 -30.95 2.40
C PHE A 174 4.03 -31.37 3.38
N ALA A 175 3.68 -31.98 4.52
CA ALA A 175 4.67 -32.41 5.50
C ALA A 175 5.62 -33.49 4.94
N GLN A 176 5.07 -34.45 4.18
CA GLN A 176 5.85 -35.48 3.51
C GLN A 176 6.64 -34.88 2.34
N TRP A 177 5.96 -34.09 1.49
CA TRP A 177 6.59 -33.42 0.36
C TRP A 177 7.79 -32.57 0.80
N LEU A 178 7.63 -31.79 1.87
CA LEU A 178 8.67 -30.95 2.45
C LEU A 178 9.87 -31.79 2.94
N ALA A 179 9.62 -32.94 3.58
CA ALA A 179 10.70 -33.79 4.09
C ALA A 179 11.60 -34.32 2.96
N GLU A 180 11.02 -34.64 1.81
CA GLU A 180 11.72 -35.12 0.62
C GLU A 180 12.45 -33.99 -0.11
N HIS A 181 11.81 -32.84 -0.30
CA HIS A 181 12.30 -31.76 -1.15
C HIS A 181 13.30 -30.84 -0.43
N ARG A 182 13.17 -30.64 0.89
CA ARG A 182 14.10 -29.77 1.64
C ARG A 182 15.54 -30.31 1.65
N GLN A 183 15.74 -31.61 1.39
CA GLN A 183 17.08 -32.21 1.23
C GLN A 183 17.83 -31.66 0.02
N GLN A 184 17.09 -31.21 -1.01
CA GLN A 184 17.65 -30.76 -2.28
C GLN A 184 17.91 -29.26 -2.30
N GLY A 185 17.48 -28.52 -1.28
CA GLY A 185 17.68 -27.08 -1.16
C GLY A 185 16.62 -26.39 -0.29
N ARG A 186 16.80 -25.08 -0.09
CA ARG A 186 15.85 -24.27 0.69
C ARG A 186 14.46 -24.28 0.05
N VAL A 187 13.44 -24.47 0.88
CA VAL A 187 12.03 -24.41 0.48
C VAL A 187 11.42 -23.16 1.11
N SER A 188 10.78 -22.34 0.28
CA SER A 188 10.09 -21.13 0.72
C SER A 188 8.62 -21.20 0.37
N LEU A 189 7.75 -20.96 1.35
CA LEU A 189 6.31 -20.96 1.21
C LEU A 189 5.76 -19.56 1.50
N VAL A 190 5.10 -18.96 0.51
CA VAL A 190 4.48 -17.64 0.60
C VAL A 190 2.96 -17.81 0.74
N ILE A 191 2.43 -17.39 1.89
CA ILE A 191 1.01 -17.51 2.23
C ILE A 191 0.40 -16.12 2.29
N LEU A 192 -0.62 -15.88 1.46
CA LEU A 192 -1.57 -14.80 1.63
C LEU A 192 -2.62 -15.21 2.67
N LEU A 193 -2.59 -14.54 3.82
CA LEU A 193 -3.46 -14.74 4.97
C LEU A 193 -4.82 -14.07 4.74
N SER A 194 -5.88 -14.84 4.94
CA SER A 194 -7.25 -14.33 4.99
C SER A 194 -7.52 -13.70 6.36
N LYS A 195 -6.96 -14.28 7.43
CA LYS A 195 -7.03 -13.82 8.84
C LYS A 195 -5.71 -14.13 9.57
N HIS A 196 -5.28 -13.23 10.46
CA HIS A 196 -3.97 -13.32 11.16
C HIS A 196 -3.76 -14.62 11.97
N ASP A 197 -4.84 -15.32 12.35
CA ASP A 197 -4.78 -16.58 13.10
C ASP A 197 -4.55 -17.84 12.24
N GLU A 198 -4.54 -17.74 10.91
CA GLU A 198 -4.56 -18.93 10.04
C GLU A 198 -3.26 -19.75 10.06
N ILE A 199 -2.08 -19.13 10.24
CA ILE A 199 -0.80 -19.88 10.27
C ILE A 199 -0.77 -20.87 11.44
N ALA A 200 -1.20 -20.44 12.62
CA ALA A 200 -1.25 -21.29 13.81
C ALA A 200 -2.30 -22.42 13.67
N ARG A 201 -3.36 -22.20 12.87
CA ARG A 201 -4.41 -23.19 12.57
C ARG A 201 -4.06 -24.08 11.38
N ALA A 202 -3.03 -23.75 10.62
CA ALA A 202 -2.70 -24.46 9.39
C ALA A 202 -1.97 -25.79 9.63
N ASN A 203 -1.62 -26.15 10.87
CA ASN A 203 -0.88 -27.39 11.21
C ASN A 203 0.36 -27.60 10.33
N LEU A 204 0.98 -26.51 9.88
CA LEU A 204 2.17 -26.58 9.04
C LEU A 204 3.37 -27.06 9.87
N PRO A 205 4.31 -27.80 9.26
CA PRO A 205 5.61 -28.06 9.87
C PRO A 205 6.23 -26.74 10.34
N LYS A 206 6.86 -26.76 11.52
CA LYS A 206 7.48 -25.55 12.09
C LYS A 206 8.58 -25.04 11.14
N PRO A 207 8.47 -23.78 10.65
CA PRO A 207 9.50 -23.22 9.78
C PRO A 207 10.76 -22.85 10.56
N ASP A 208 11.88 -22.79 9.86
CA ASP A 208 13.16 -22.33 10.43
C ASP A 208 13.20 -20.80 10.54
N SER A 209 12.52 -20.11 9.61
CA SER A 209 12.30 -18.66 9.63
C SER A 209 10.85 -18.33 9.27
N LEU A 210 10.25 -17.38 9.98
CA LEU A 210 8.90 -16.88 9.73
C LEU A 210 8.95 -15.36 9.66
N TYR A 211 8.59 -14.81 8.50
CA TYR A 211 8.46 -13.39 8.29
C TYR A 211 7.01 -13.04 7.92
N ILE A 212 6.43 -12.05 8.58
CA ILE A 212 5.04 -11.62 8.34
C ILE A 212 5.04 -10.13 8.03
N GLN A 213 4.46 -9.77 6.89
CA GLN A 213 4.27 -8.39 6.45
C GLN A 213 2.82 -8.19 5.99
N GLY A 214 2.03 -7.51 6.80
CA GLY A 214 0.61 -7.29 6.53
C GLY A 214 -0.16 -8.61 6.44
N ARG A 215 -0.69 -8.91 5.25
CA ARG A 215 -1.41 -10.17 4.97
C ARG A 215 -0.55 -11.26 4.37
N LEU A 216 0.75 -11.06 4.20
CA LEU A 216 1.62 -12.05 3.58
C LEU A 216 2.59 -12.61 4.62
N ALA A 217 2.76 -13.92 4.59
CA ALA A 217 3.69 -14.64 5.43
C ALA A 217 4.65 -15.45 4.57
N LEU A 218 5.94 -15.29 4.81
CA LEU A 218 7.00 -16.11 4.24
C LEU A 218 7.46 -17.11 5.31
N LEU A 219 7.34 -18.38 4.99
CA LEU A 219 7.85 -19.49 5.79
C LEU A 219 9.04 -20.09 5.05
N GLU A 220 10.21 -20.11 5.68
CA GLU A 220 11.39 -20.75 5.10
C GLU A 220 11.74 -22.03 5.86
N TYR A 221 12.11 -23.05 5.09
CA TYR A 221 12.60 -24.33 5.56
C TYR A 221 13.98 -24.56 4.96
N LEU A 222 14.99 -24.62 5.83
CA LEU A 222 16.36 -24.85 5.44
C LEU A 222 16.62 -26.35 5.24
N PRO A 223 17.64 -26.72 4.43
CA PRO A 223 18.07 -28.11 4.32
C PRO A 223 18.46 -28.70 5.68
N LYS A 224 18.07 -29.95 5.93
CA LYS A 224 18.35 -30.68 7.17
C LYS A 224 18.76 -32.10 6.88
#